data_AF-A0A956YX60-F1
#
_entry.id   AF-A0A956YX60-F1
#
_cell.length_a   1.000
_cell.length_b   1.000
_cell.length_c   1.000
_cell.angle_alpha   90.00
_cell.angle_beta   90.00
_cell.angle_gamma   90.00
#
_symmetry.space_group_name_H-M   'P 1'
#
loop_
_entity.id
_entity.type
_entity.pdbx_description
1 polymer ?
#
loop_
_entity_poly.entity_id
_entity_poly.type
_entity_poly.pdbx_seq_one_letter_code
_entity_poly.pdbx_strand_id
1 'polypeptide(L)'
;MRDEDKTKEQLLSELHKTRNQLADLEKALSESGQTHESPSGDFSWATSLLSTLLDAVIIFDENQQIVFFNQSAEKIFGYQADEV
;
A
#
# COMPACT_ATOMS: atom_id res chain seq x y z
N MET A 1 -1.44 -16.94 -29.02
CA MET A 1 -0.25 -16.48 -28.27
C MET A 1 0.42 -15.42 -29.13
N ARG A 2 0.16 -14.13 -28.85
CA ARG A 2 0.88 -12.95 -29.36
C ARG A 2 0.16 -11.69 -28.84
N ASP A 3 0.41 -11.37 -27.58
CA ASP A 3 0.03 -10.09 -26.96
C ASP A 3 1.29 -9.39 -26.44
N GLU A 4 2.39 -9.46 -27.20
CA GLU A 4 3.71 -8.94 -26.77
C GLU A 4 4.15 -7.66 -27.48
N ASP A 5 3.41 -7.18 -28.50
CA ASP A 5 3.73 -5.93 -29.22
C ASP A 5 2.82 -4.76 -28.81
N LYS A 6 2.62 -4.55 -27.50
CA LYS A 6 2.12 -3.24 -27.07
C LYS A 6 3.26 -2.23 -27.24
N THR A 7 3.15 -1.32 -28.20
CA THR A 7 4.10 -0.21 -28.36
C THR A 7 4.20 0.56 -27.06
N LYS A 8 5.39 1.08 -26.71
CA LYS A 8 5.61 1.84 -25.48
C LYS A 8 4.60 2.98 -25.29
N GLU A 9 4.19 3.61 -26.39
CA GLU A 9 3.13 4.64 -26.40
C GLU A 9 1.75 4.09 -26.02
N GLN A 10 1.44 2.86 -26.43
CA GLN A 10 0.19 2.18 -26.09
C GLN A 10 0.18 1.78 -24.61
N LEU A 11 1.31 1.30 -24.06
CA LEU A 11 1.47 1.06 -22.62
C LEU A 11 1.39 2.35 -21.81
N LEU A 12 1.99 3.44 -22.29
CA LEU A 12 1.90 4.76 -21.65
C LEU A 12 0.46 5.29 -21.67
N SER A 13 -0.26 5.09 -22.77
CA SER A 13 -1.68 5.45 -22.90
C SER A 13 -2.56 4.62 -21.96
N GLU A 14 -2.34 3.31 -21.88
CA GLU A 14 -3.05 2.43 -20.94
C GLU A 14 -2.75 2.82 -19.49
N LEU A 15 -1.50 3.07 -19.14
CA LEU A 15 -1.11 3.49 -17.79
C LEU A 15 -1.74 4.84 -17.42
N HIS A 16 -1.79 5.79 -18.36
CA HIS A 16 -2.44 7.07 -18.17
C HIS A 16 -3.97 6.92 -17.97
N LYS A 17 -4.61 6.01 -18.73
CA LYS A 17 -6.02 5.68 -18.55
C LYS A 17 -6.30 5.04 -17.20
N THR A 18 -5.49 4.05 -16.80
CA THR A 18 -5.65 3.37 -15.51
C THR A 18 -5.44 4.33 -14.34
N ARG A 19 -4.49 5.26 -14.44
CA ARG A 19 -4.28 6.31 -13.42
C ARG A 19 -5.47 7.27 -13.31
N ASN A 20 -6.04 7.68 -14.44
CA ASN A 20 -7.23 8.54 -14.41
C ASN A 20 -8.45 7.80 -13.82
N GLN A 21 -8.62 6.52 -14.15
CA GLN A 21 -9.67 5.69 -13.56
C GLN A 21 -9.51 5.52 -12.04
N LEU A 22 -8.28 5.42 -11.55
CA LEU A 22 -8.00 5.41 -10.11
C LEU A 22 -8.40 6.73 -9.45
N ALA A 23 -8.04 7.87 -10.04
CA ALA A 23 -8.42 9.18 -9.50
C ALA A 23 -9.94 9.39 -9.45
N ASP A 24 -10.67 8.92 -10.48
CA ASP A 24 -12.13 8.99 -10.51
C ASP A 24 -12.78 8.04 -9.49
N LEU A 25 -12.21 6.85 -9.28
CA LEU A 25 -12.66 5.90 -8.26
C LEU A 25 -12.37 6.40 -6.85
N GLU A 26 -11.19 6.98 -6.61
CA GLU A 26 -10.83 7.62 -5.33
C GLU A 26 -11.81 8.74 -5.00
N LYS A 27 -12.18 9.56 -5.99
CA LYS A 27 -13.16 10.63 -5.82
C LYS A 27 -14.56 10.06 -5.49
N ALA A 28 -15.00 9.03 -6.21
CA ALA A 28 -16.29 8.38 -5.96
C ALA A 28 -16.35 7.66 -4.59
N LEU A 29 -15.23 7.10 -4.14
CA LEU A 29 -15.07 6.49 -2.82
C LEU A 29 -15.05 7.53 -1.71
N SER A 30 -14.47 8.72 -1.96
CA SER A 30 -14.49 9.85 -1.03
C SER A 30 -15.91 10.41 -0.81
N GLU A 31 -16.78 10.33 -1.81
CA GLU A 31 -18.18 10.75 -1.72
C GLU A 31 -19.07 9.73 -0.98
N SER A 32 -18.66 8.46 -0.89
CA SER A 32 -19.39 7.38 -0.20
C SER A 32 -18.85 7.10 1.21
N GLY A 33 -18.85 8.10 2.08
CA GLY A 33 -19.14 7.90 3.51
C GLY A 33 -18.28 6.92 4.34
N GLN A 34 -17.01 6.70 4.00
CA GLN A 34 -16.02 6.23 4.98
C GLN A 34 -14.78 7.12 4.92
N THR A 35 -14.61 7.87 5.99
CA THR A 35 -13.43 8.65 6.35
C THR A 35 -12.19 7.77 6.37
N HIS A 36 -11.37 7.81 5.33
CA HIS A 36 -9.94 7.60 5.47
C HIS A 36 -9.24 8.68 4.66
N GLU A 37 -9.04 9.79 5.36
CA GLU A 37 -7.89 10.68 5.29
C GLU A 37 -7.00 10.51 4.05
N SER A 38 -7.06 11.48 3.14
CA SER A 38 -6.07 11.66 2.08
C SER A 38 -4.66 11.56 2.67
N PRO A 39 -3.76 10.70 2.15
CA PRO A 39 -2.48 10.48 2.78
C PRO A 39 -1.54 11.62 2.43
N SER A 40 -1.60 12.66 3.26
CA SER A 40 -0.56 13.67 3.37
C SER A 40 0.57 13.08 4.21
N GLY A 41 1.39 12.21 3.62
CA GLY A 41 2.52 11.61 4.33
C GLY A 41 3.15 10.44 3.57
N ASP A 42 4.47 10.50 3.46
CA ASP A 42 5.33 9.74 2.54
C ASP A 42 5.20 8.19 2.51
N PHE A 43 4.38 7.51 3.33
CA PHE A 43 4.32 6.03 3.35
C PHE A 43 2.97 5.38 3.75
N SER A 44 1.83 6.10 3.85
CA SER A 44 0.62 5.51 4.47
C SER A 44 -0.03 4.33 3.70
N TRP A 45 0.07 4.33 2.36
CA TRP A 45 -0.46 3.22 1.56
C TRP A 45 0.40 1.95 1.74
N ALA A 46 1.70 2.12 1.98
CA ALA A 46 2.63 1.03 2.18
C ALA A 46 2.39 0.35 3.53
N THR A 47 2.18 1.12 4.61
CA THR A 47 1.83 0.55 5.93
C THR A 47 0.50 -0.20 5.88
N SER A 48 -0.48 0.32 5.12
CA SER A 48 -1.78 -0.32 4.90
C SER A 48 -1.65 -1.64 4.12
N LEU A 49 -0.76 -1.70 3.12
CA LEU A 49 -0.50 -2.95 2.40
C LEU A 49 0.19 -3.98 3.30
N LEU A 50 1.25 -3.57 4.00
CA LEU A 50 2.05 -4.45 4.85
C LEU A 50 1.27 -4.99 6.05
N SER A 51 0.27 -4.25 6.55
CA SER A 51 -0.61 -4.71 7.62
C SER A 51 -1.56 -5.83 7.18
N THR A 52 -1.89 -5.90 5.89
CA THR A 52 -2.77 -6.95 5.33
C THR A 52 -2.04 -8.24 4.96
N LEU A 53 -0.70 -8.25 4.98
CA LEU A 53 0.09 -9.42 4.64
C LEU A 53 -0.03 -10.51 5.72
N LEU A 54 -0.18 -11.76 5.27
CA LEU A 54 -0.24 -12.93 6.15
C LEU A 54 1.12 -13.25 6.79
N ASP A 55 2.21 -12.83 6.15
CA ASP A 55 3.56 -13.01 6.66
C ASP A 55 3.92 -11.95 7.71
N ALA A 56 4.77 -12.32 8.67
CA ALA A 56 5.32 -11.37 9.62
C ALA A 56 6.24 -10.38 8.91
N VAL A 57 5.98 -9.08 9.12
CA VAL A 57 6.79 -7.99 8.59
C VAL A 57 7.24 -7.08 9.72
N ILE A 58 8.55 -6.85 9.80
CA ILE A 58 9.22 -5.95 10.75
C ILE A 58 10.15 -5.05 9.95
N ILE A 59 10.07 -3.73 10.17
CA ILE A 59 10.96 -2.75 9.55
C ILE A 59 11.77 -2.07 10.64
N PHE A 60 13.07 -1.89 10.38
CA PHE A 60 14.00 -1.20 11.25
C PHE A 60 14.46 0.11 10.63
N ASP A 61 14.74 1.13 11.45
CA ASP A 61 15.46 2.33 11.03
C ASP A 61 17.00 2.10 11.02
N GLU A 62 17.75 3.14 10.67
CA GLU A 62 19.22 3.12 10.64
C GLU A 62 19.86 2.88 12.03
N ASN A 63 19.10 3.14 13.11
CA ASN A 63 19.52 2.93 14.49
C ASN A 63 19.09 1.56 15.04
N GLN A 64 18.59 0.65 14.18
CA GLN A 64 18.06 -0.67 14.55
C GLN A 64 16.82 -0.62 15.45
N GLN A 65 16.07 0.49 15.43
CA GLN A 65 14.79 0.61 16.12
C GLN A 65 13.66 0.13 15.21
N ILE A 66 12.71 -0.61 15.78
CA ILE A 66 11.54 -1.09 15.02
C ILE A 66 10.63 0.11 14.73
N VAL A 67 10.39 0.38 13.45
CA VAL A 67 9.49 1.45 12.98
C VAL A 67 8.17 0.92 12.42
N PHE A 68 8.07 -0.40 12.22
CA PHE A 68 6.84 -1.05 11.81
C PHE A 68 6.84 -2.51 12.25
N PHE A 69 5.70 -2.94 12.79
CA PHE A 69 5.45 -4.30 13.26
C PHE A 69 4.01 -4.67 12.93
N ASN A 70 3.79 -5.61 12.00
CA ASN A 70 2.43 -5.97 11.57
C ASN A 70 1.77 -7.01 12.51
N GLN A 71 0.45 -7.16 12.39
CA GLN A 71 -0.32 -8.10 13.22
C GLN A 71 0.15 -9.57 13.07
N SER A 72 0.66 -9.93 11.90
CA SER A 72 1.21 -11.27 11.66
C SER A 72 2.51 -11.49 12.46
N ALA A 73 3.34 -10.45 12.62
CA ALA A 73 4.49 -10.47 13.50
C ALA A 73 4.09 -10.59 14.97
N GLU A 74 3.04 -9.88 15.42
CA GLU A 74 2.50 -10.05 16.78
C GLU A 74 2.08 -11.49 17.07
N LYS A 75 1.40 -12.13 16.11
CA LYS A 75 0.97 -13.53 16.24
C LYS A 75 2.14 -14.51 16.26
N ILE A 76 3.19 -14.25 15.48
CA ILE A 76 4.35 -15.14 15.36
C ILE A 76 5.29 -15.00 16.56
N PHE A 77 5.57 -13.77 16.98
CA PHE A 77 6.54 -13.49 18.05
C PHE A 77 5.91 -13.37 19.44
N GLY A 78 4.59 -13.16 19.54
CA GLY A 78 3.86 -13.09 20.80
C GLY A 78 3.98 -11.76 21.55
N TYR A 79 4.57 -10.74 20.92
CA TYR A 79 4.68 -9.37 21.45
C TYR A 79 3.73 -8.45 20.68
N GLN A 80 3.15 -7.47 21.36
CA GLN A 80 2.43 -6.37 20.70
C GLN A 80 3.42 -5.36 20.11
N ALA A 81 2.98 -4.62 19.08
CA ALA A 81 3.79 -3.53 18.53
C ALA A 81 4.18 -2.47 19.59
N ASP A 82 3.35 -2.28 20.62
CA ASP A 82 3.61 -1.35 21.73
C ASP A 82 4.62 -1.87 22.77
N GLU A 83 5.03 -3.15 22.67
CA GLU A 83 5.96 -3.80 23.60
C GLU A 83 7.40 -3.89 23.08
N VAL A 84 7.64 -3.45 21.84
CA VAL A 84 8.92 -3.59 21.12
C VAL A 84 9.54 -2.26 20.72
#